data_AF-A0A542G752-F1
#
_entry.id   AF-A0A542G752-F1
#
_cell.length_a   1.000
_cell.length_b   1.000
_cell.length_c   1.000
_cell.angle_alpha   90.00
_cell.angle_beta   90.00
_cell.angle_gamma   90.00
#
_symmetry.space_group_name_H-M   'P 1'
#
loop_
_entity.id
_entity.type
_entity.pdbx_description
1 polymer ?
#
loop_
_entity_poly.entity_id
_entity_poly.type
_entity_poly.pdbx_seq_one_letter_code
_entity_poly.pdbx_strand_id
1 'polypeptide(L)'
;MVRQAASEFIAPGIGIEPGTDCWLWESVLIRDGEAIAHLQENVTAQPVSIGKGAAAPLEIKDDGGATLLATLNNQLGRLAGPGECQISLSQVGPSRAKLLDLRPSDPVLVLTQFVRHSNRPFYLAKCLVSARAGHLSVMQSLQS
;
A
#
# COMPACT_ATOMS: atom_id res chain seq x y z
N MET A 1 3.38 5.55 11.24
CA MET A 1 2.38 4.45 11.20
C MET A 1 1.31 4.69 12.26
N VAL A 2 0.05 4.44 11.95
CA VAL A 2 -1.11 4.66 12.84
C VAL A 2 -1.89 3.35 13.00
N ARG A 3 -2.32 3.03 14.22
CA ARG A 3 -3.22 1.90 14.48
C ARG A 3 -4.66 2.35 14.35
N GLN A 4 -5.48 1.61 13.62
CA GLN A 4 -6.89 1.94 13.41
C GLN A 4 -7.72 0.67 13.18
N ALA A 5 -9.04 0.76 13.39
CA ALA A 5 -9.96 -0.29 13.01
C ALA A 5 -10.04 -0.43 11.47
N ALA A 6 -9.89 -1.65 10.96
CA ALA A 6 -9.99 -1.92 9.53
C ALA A 6 -11.43 -1.77 9.04
N SER A 7 -11.61 -1.07 7.92
CA SER A 7 -12.91 -0.98 7.25
C SER A 7 -13.27 -2.29 6.52
N GLU A 8 -14.53 -2.40 6.12
CA GLU A 8 -15.06 -3.47 5.23
C GLU A 8 -14.22 -3.68 3.96
N PHE A 9 -13.57 -2.63 3.46
CA PHE A 9 -12.71 -2.72 2.28
C PHE A 9 -11.30 -3.21 2.62
N ILE A 10 -10.72 -2.70 3.72
CA ILE A 10 -9.32 -2.98 4.08
C ILE A 10 -9.18 -4.39 4.66
N ALA A 11 -10.10 -4.78 5.56
CA ALA A 11 -10.03 -6.01 6.33
C ALA A 11 -9.84 -7.29 5.48
N PRO A 12 -10.65 -7.56 4.45
CA PRO A 12 -10.45 -8.75 3.60
C PRO A 12 -9.13 -8.70 2.82
N GLY A 13 -8.65 -7.51 2.46
CA GLY A 13 -7.40 -7.32 1.72
C GLY A 13 -6.13 -7.65 2.51
N ILE A 14 -6.22 -7.65 3.84
CA ILE A 14 -5.11 -7.98 4.76
C ILE A 14 -5.42 -9.18 5.66
N GLY A 15 -6.55 -9.88 5.40
CA GLY A 15 -6.85 -11.18 5.99
C GLY A 15 -7.35 -11.12 7.43
N ILE A 16 -8.10 -10.06 7.78
CA ILE A 16 -8.72 -9.89 9.10
C ILE A 16 -10.22 -9.56 8.97
N GLU A 17 -10.94 -9.60 10.08
CA GLU A 17 -12.35 -9.19 10.14
C GLU A 17 -12.49 -7.65 10.20
N PRO A 18 -13.54 -7.07 9.59
CA PRO A 18 -13.86 -5.65 9.76
C PRO A 18 -13.95 -5.24 11.23
N GLY A 19 -13.46 -4.05 11.56
CA GLY A 19 -13.35 -3.56 12.94
C GLY A 19 -12.11 -4.06 13.69
N THR A 20 -11.41 -5.09 13.20
CA THR A 20 -10.12 -5.54 13.78
C THR A 20 -9.04 -4.49 13.51
N ASP A 21 -8.17 -4.28 14.49
CA ASP A 21 -7.06 -3.34 14.33
C ASP A 21 -6.10 -3.74 13.21
N CYS A 22 -5.74 -2.74 12.39
CA CYS A 22 -4.68 -2.79 11.40
C CYS A 22 -3.71 -1.62 11.59
N TRP A 23 -2.57 -1.72 10.92
CA TRP A 23 -1.63 -0.62 10.77
C TRP A 23 -1.85 0.09 9.45
N LEU A 24 -1.95 1.42 9.50
CA LEU A 24 -1.95 2.32 8.36
C LEU A 24 -0.61 3.04 8.27
N TRP A 25 -0.05 3.04 7.06
CA TRP A 25 1.09 3.85 6.68
C TRP A 25 0.70 4.76 5.54
N GLU A 26 1.06 6.04 5.63
CA GLU A 26 0.79 7.01 4.58
C GLU A 26 2.09 7.65 4.11
N SER A 27 2.27 7.73 2.80
CA SER A 27 3.46 8.26 2.15
C SER A 27 3.07 9.17 0.99
N VAL A 28 3.83 10.26 0.78
CA VAL A 28 3.75 11.08 -0.44
C VAL A 28 5.00 10.79 -1.27
N LEU A 29 4.81 10.36 -2.51
CA LEU A 29 5.92 10.12 -3.44
C LEU A 29 6.28 11.43 -4.12
N ILE A 30 7.56 11.80 -4.02
CA ILE A 30 8.11 13.03 -4.57
C ILE A 30 9.04 12.67 -5.73
N ARG A 31 8.89 13.36 -6.86
CA ARG A 31 9.83 13.33 -7.99
C ARG A 31 10.19 14.75 -8.38
N ASP A 32 11.49 15.03 -8.41
CA ASP A 32 12.02 16.37 -8.74
C ASP A 32 11.40 17.51 -7.88
N GLY A 33 11.14 17.23 -6.61
CA GLY A 33 10.52 18.17 -5.67
C GLY A 33 8.99 18.27 -5.75
N GLU A 34 8.36 17.57 -6.70
CA GLU A 34 6.90 17.59 -6.89
C GLU A 34 6.23 16.33 -6.32
N ALA A 35 5.12 16.52 -5.58
CA ALA A 35 4.28 15.42 -5.11
C ALA A 35 3.50 14.80 -6.28
N ILE A 36 3.86 13.56 -6.65
CA ILE A 36 3.28 12.87 -7.80
C ILE A 36 2.27 11.79 -7.40
N ALA A 37 2.33 11.28 -6.17
CA ALA A 37 1.38 10.28 -5.69
C ALA A 37 1.23 10.26 -4.17
N HIS A 38 0.05 9.84 -3.72
CA HIS A 38 -0.24 9.60 -2.31
C HIS A 38 -0.54 8.11 -2.13
N LEU A 39 0.16 7.47 -1.20
CA LEU A 39 0.08 6.05 -0.97
C LEU A 39 -0.44 5.79 0.45
N GLN A 40 -1.50 5.00 0.56
CA GLN A 40 -2.03 4.47 1.81
C GLN A 40 -1.81 2.96 1.83
N GLU A 41 -1.04 2.47 2.79
CA GLU A 41 -0.64 1.06 2.89
C GLU A 41 -1.17 0.48 4.21
N ASN A 42 -1.69 -0.73 4.16
CA ASN A 42 -2.30 -1.40 5.30
C ASN A 42 -1.74 -2.81 5.46
N VAL A 43 -1.50 -3.20 6.70
CA VAL A 43 -1.15 -4.57 7.12
C VAL A 43 -1.84 -4.90 8.43
N THR A 44 -2.00 -6.19 8.71
CA THR A 44 -2.58 -6.64 9.98
C THR A 44 -1.73 -6.22 11.18
N ALA A 45 -2.38 -5.83 12.28
CA ALA A 45 -1.72 -5.63 13.59
C ALA A 45 -1.66 -6.94 14.41
N GLN A 46 -2.27 -8.01 13.91
CA GLN A 46 -2.25 -9.32 14.55
C GLN A 46 -0.87 -9.99 14.37
N PRO A 47 -0.49 -10.91 15.29
CA PRO A 47 0.70 -11.71 15.10
C PRO A 47 0.67 -12.48 13.77
N VAL A 48 1.76 -12.39 13.01
CA VAL A 48 1.93 -13.09 11.73
C VAL A 48 3.09 -14.06 11.82
N SER A 49 2.94 -15.23 11.19
CA SER A 49 4.04 -16.17 10.99
C SER A 49 4.69 -15.87 9.65
N ILE A 50 5.97 -15.51 9.70
CA ILE A 50 6.79 -15.25 8.51
C ILE A 50 7.80 -16.38 8.40
N GLY A 51 7.72 -17.17 7.32
CA GLY A 51 8.51 -18.38 7.15
C GLY A 51 8.08 -19.52 8.08
N LYS A 52 9.06 -20.16 8.75
CA LYS A 52 8.83 -21.32 9.65
C LYS A 52 8.72 -20.94 11.14
N GLY A 53 8.74 -19.65 11.47
CA GLY A 53 8.71 -19.16 12.85
C GLY A 53 7.30 -19.15 13.46
N ALA A 54 7.23 -19.06 14.78
CA ALA A 54 5.98 -18.79 15.49
C ALA A 54 5.40 -17.43 15.07
N ALA A 55 4.08 -17.28 15.17
CA ALA A 55 3.45 -15.99 14.91
C ALA A 55 3.89 -14.96 15.95
N ALA A 56 4.34 -13.80 15.48
CA ALA A 56 4.80 -12.69 16.32
C ALA A 56 4.23 -11.37 15.80
N PRO A 57 4.07 -10.34 16.66
CA PRO A 57 3.71 -9.00 16.22
C PRO A 57 4.68 -8.50 15.15
N LEU A 58 4.16 -7.85 14.12
CA LEU A 58 4.98 -7.27 13.06
C LEU A 58 5.58 -5.94 13.55
N GLU A 59 6.88 -5.94 13.86
CA GLU A 59 7.61 -4.72 14.23
C GLU A 59 8.19 -4.03 12.99
N ILE A 60 7.49 -2.99 12.53
CA ILE A 60 7.91 -2.21 11.37
C ILE A 60 8.69 -1.00 11.86
N LYS A 61 9.95 -0.89 11.43
CA LYS A 61 10.80 0.26 11.73
C LYS A 61 10.71 1.26 10.59
N ASP A 62 10.36 2.49 10.90
CA ASP A 62 10.43 3.61 9.97
C ASP A 62 11.90 3.98 9.74
N ASP A 63 12.34 3.80 8.50
CA ASP A 63 13.70 4.09 8.05
C ASP A 63 13.86 5.53 7.55
N GLY A 64 12.82 6.37 7.69
CA GLY A 64 12.90 7.81 7.46
C GLY A 64 12.48 8.23 6.05
N GLY A 65 11.70 7.42 5.33
CA GLY A 65 11.05 7.87 4.10
C GLY A 65 10.66 6.79 3.09
N ALA A 66 10.91 5.50 3.37
CA ALA A 66 10.47 4.43 2.48
C ALA A 66 8.96 4.16 2.60
N THR A 67 8.38 3.56 1.56
CA THR A 67 7.02 3.01 1.65
C THR A 67 7.01 1.79 2.55
N LEU A 68 5.87 1.47 3.16
CA LEU A 68 5.72 0.28 3.97
C LEU A 68 6.12 -0.99 3.20
N LEU A 69 5.72 -1.12 1.93
CA LEU A 69 6.12 -2.26 1.11
C LEU A 69 7.64 -2.37 0.95
N ALA A 70 8.35 -1.25 0.77
CA ALA A 70 9.80 -1.25 0.68
C ALA A 70 10.43 -1.67 2.02
N THR A 71 9.93 -1.15 3.14
CA THR A 71 10.36 -1.54 4.49
C THR A 71 10.14 -3.03 4.74
N LEU A 72 8.98 -3.57 4.37
CA LEU A 72 8.67 -5.00 4.52
C LEU A 72 9.58 -5.86 3.65
N ASN A 73 9.85 -5.46 2.40
CA ASN A 73 10.78 -6.16 1.53
C ASN A 73 12.22 -6.16 2.06
N ASN A 74 12.63 -5.09 2.73
CA ASN A 74 13.95 -5.00 3.36
C ASN A 74 14.03 -5.89 4.62
N GLN A 75 12.99 -5.91 5.44
CA GLN A 75 12.96 -6.67 6.70
C GLN A 75 12.77 -8.18 6.49
N LEU A 76 11.86 -8.56 5.58
CA LEU A 76 11.40 -9.94 5.42
C LEU A 76 12.08 -10.66 4.24
N GLY A 77 12.95 -9.95 3.52
CA GLY A 77 13.31 -10.28 2.15
C GLY A 77 12.17 -9.91 1.19
N ARG A 78 12.39 -10.09 -0.12
CA ARG A 78 11.32 -9.88 -1.11
C ARG A 78 10.10 -10.68 -0.68
N LEU A 79 8.98 -9.99 -0.44
CA LEU A 79 7.70 -10.63 -0.16
C LEU A 79 7.38 -11.58 -1.32
N ALA A 80 7.63 -12.87 -1.09
CA ALA A 80 7.45 -13.89 -2.08
C ALA A 80 5.97 -14.28 -2.07
N GLY A 81 5.21 -13.72 -3.00
CA GLY A 81 3.83 -14.11 -3.19
C GLY A 81 3.18 -13.42 -4.38
N PRO A 82 2.04 -13.96 -4.85
CA PRO A 82 1.29 -13.35 -5.92
C PRO A 82 0.79 -11.97 -5.48
N GLY A 83 1.00 -10.98 -6.35
CA GLY A 83 0.45 -9.65 -6.23
C GLY A 83 -0.64 -9.42 -7.27
N GLU A 84 -1.68 -8.68 -6.90
CA GLU A 84 -2.70 -8.16 -7.81
C GLU A 84 -2.65 -6.63 -7.77
N CYS A 85 -2.76 -5.98 -8.92
CA CYS A 85 -2.92 -4.54 -9.00
C CYS A 85 -4.14 -4.21 -9.86
N GLN A 86 -5.16 -3.63 -9.24
CA GLN A 86 -6.32 -3.09 -9.93
C GLN A 86 -6.06 -1.63 -10.27
N ILE A 87 -6.32 -1.25 -11.51
CA ILE A 87 -6.08 0.10 -12.03
C ILE A 87 -7.43 0.70 -12.40
N SER A 88 -7.73 1.88 -11.88
CA SER A 88 -8.95 2.61 -12.20
C SER A 88 -8.69 4.12 -12.29
N LEU A 89 -9.66 4.86 -12.83
CA LEU A 89 -9.66 6.32 -12.87
C LEU A 89 -10.65 6.86 -11.84
N SER A 90 -10.27 7.94 -11.16
CA SER A 90 -11.15 8.62 -10.22
C SER A 90 -10.80 10.10 -10.09
N GLN A 91 -11.50 10.81 -9.22
CA GLN A 91 -11.12 12.16 -8.77
C GLN A 91 -10.46 12.06 -7.38
N VAL A 92 -9.50 12.94 -7.10
CA VAL A 92 -8.70 12.86 -5.86
C VAL A 92 -9.56 13.02 -4.57
N GLY A 93 -10.61 13.84 -4.66
CA GLY A 93 -11.49 14.18 -3.56
C GLY A 93 -10.84 15.11 -2.50
N PRO A 94 -11.63 15.70 -1.59
CA PRO A 94 -11.15 16.81 -0.75
C PRO A 94 -10.03 16.46 0.24
N SER A 95 -10.05 15.24 0.81
CA SER A 95 -9.10 14.88 1.86
C SER A 95 -7.67 14.68 1.35
N ARG A 96 -7.52 14.19 0.11
CA ARG A 96 -6.22 13.85 -0.49
C ARG A 96 -5.69 14.93 -1.43
N ALA A 97 -6.56 15.83 -1.89
CA ALA A 97 -6.22 16.95 -2.76
C ALA A 97 -5.04 17.79 -2.22
N LYS A 98 -5.08 18.12 -0.92
CA LYS A 98 -4.05 18.94 -0.27
C LYS A 98 -2.68 18.28 -0.23
N LEU A 99 -2.62 16.95 -0.10
CA LEU A 99 -1.37 16.19 -0.01
C LEU A 99 -0.61 16.17 -1.35
N LEU A 100 -1.32 16.42 -2.45
CA LEU A 100 -0.78 16.39 -3.81
C LEU A 100 -0.74 17.74 -4.49
N ASP A 101 -1.15 18.81 -3.79
CA ASP A 101 -1.34 20.14 -4.37
C ASP A 101 -2.20 20.09 -5.65
N LEU A 102 -3.36 19.44 -5.53
CA LEU A 102 -4.36 19.28 -6.59
C LEU A 102 -5.71 19.87 -6.16
N ARG A 103 -6.61 20.09 -7.13
CA ARG A 103 -8.01 20.37 -6.84
C ARG A 103 -8.76 19.07 -6.57
N PRO A 104 -9.78 19.05 -5.70
CA PRO A 104 -10.57 17.84 -5.41
C PRO A 104 -11.17 17.14 -6.63
N SER A 105 -11.45 17.88 -7.71
CA SER A 105 -12.02 17.37 -8.96
C SER A 105 -10.99 16.91 -9.99
N ASP A 106 -9.68 17.11 -9.73
CA ASP A 106 -8.65 16.72 -10.67
C ASP A 106 -8.60 15.19 -10.80
N PRO A 107 -8.44 14.68 -12.04
CA PRO A 107 -8.40 13.25 -12.30
C PRO A 107 -7.09 12.63 -11.79
N VAL A 108 -7.20 11.42 -11.26
CA VAL A 108 -6.06 10.62 -10.79
C VAL A 108 -6.23 9.18 -11.26
N LEU A 109 -5.09 8.51 -11.48
CA LEU A 109 -5.05 7.06 -11.54
C LEU A 109 -5.08 6.51 -10.12
N VAL A 110 -5.90 5.49 -9.89
CA VAL A 110 -5.98 4.78 -8.61
C VAL A 110 -5.45 3.37 -8.81
N LEU A 111 -4.36 3.06 -8.13
CA LEU A 111 -3.77 1.72 -8.07
C LEU A 111 -4.14 1.09 -6.73
N THR A 112 -4.94 0.03 -6.76
CA THR A 112 -5.22 -0.79 -5.58
C THR A 112 -4.39 -2.05 -5.67
N GLN A 113 -3.44 -2.21 -4.76
CA GLN A 113 -2.50 -3.32 -4.76
C GLN A 113 -2.83 -4.27 -3.62
N PHE A 114 -2.79 -5.57 -3.90
CA PHE A 114 -2.92 -6.64 -2.93
C PHE A 114 -1.69 -7.52 -3.03
N VAL A 115 -1.13 -7.90 -1.89
CA VAL A 115 -0.04 -8.87 -1.83
C VAL A 115 -0.40 -9.95 -0.83
N ARG A 116 -0.23 -11.20 -1.27
CA ARG A 116 -0.34 -12.37 -0.41
C ARG A 116 1.04 -12.77 0.11
N HIS A 117 1.09 -13.23 1.35
CA HIS A 117 2.25 -13.88 1.94
C HIS A 117 1.85 -15.28 2.39
N SER A 118 2.59 -16.32 1.98
CA SER A 118 2.21 -17.73 2.20
C SER A 118 0.75 -18.04 1.80
N ASN A 119 0.32 -17.50 0.66
CA ASN A 119 -1.04 -17.60 0.10
C ASN A 119 -2.17 -16.96 0.95
N ARG A 120 -1.85 -16.20 2.00
CA ARG A 120 -2.81 -15.44 2.81
C ARG A 120 -2.74 -13.95 2.47
N PRO A 121 -3.87 -13.21 2.44
CA PRO A 121 -3.83 -11.76 2.30
C PRO A 121 -2.99 -11.16 3.42
N PHE A 122 -2.14 -10.19 3.09
CA PHE A 122 -1.13 -9.69 4.02
C PHE A 122 -0.99 -8.17 3.94
N TYR A 123 -0.97 -7.63 2.73
CA TYR A 123 -0.73 -6.23 2.46
C TYR A 123 -1.73 -5.71 1.43
N LEU A 124 -2.27 -4.52 1.70
CA LEU A 124 -3.13 -3.77 0.79
C LEU A 124 -2.63 -2.34 0.68
N ALA A 125 -2.50 -1.85 -0.55
CA ALA A 125 -2.19 -0.46 -0.84
C ALA A 125 -3.26 0.20 -1.69
N LYS A 126 -3.47 1.49 -1.48
CA LYS A 126 -4.15 2.36 -2.42
C LYS A 126 -3.25 3.55 -2.74
N CYS A 127 -2.87 3.66 -4.01
CA CYS A 127 -2.06 4.75 -4.52
C CYS A 127 -2.91 5.64 -5.42
N LEU A 128 -2.96 6.94 -5.11
CA LEU A 128 -3.52 7.95 -6.00
C LEU A 128 -2.36 8.62 -6.72
N VAL A 129 -2.31 8.46 -8.04
CA VAL A 129 -1.24 8.95 -8.90
C VAL A 129 -1.77 10.11 -9.72
N SER A 130 -1.13 11.28 -9.59
CA SER A 130 -1.53 12.47 -10.33
C SER A 130 -1.09 12.38 -11.80
N ALA A 131 -1.72 13.16 -12.67
CA ALA A 131 -1.29 13.26 -14.07
C ALA A 131 0.16 13.76 -14.23
N ARG A 132 0.72 14.45 -13.23
CA ARG A 132 2.13 14.90 -13.19
C ARG A 132 3.11 13.72 -13.16
N ALA A 133 2.67 12.53 -12.73
CA ALA A 133 3.47 11.32 -12.78
C ALA A 133 3.82 10.88 -14.21
N GLY A 134 3.07 11.32 -15.22
CA GLY A 134 3.26 10.95 -16.62
C GLY A 134 2.40 9.75 -17.01
N HIS A 135 3.01 8.70 -17.56
CA HIS A 135 2.30 7.51 -18.04
C HIS A 135 2.58 6.28 -17.18
N LEU A 136 1.62 5.37 -17.14
CA LEU A 136 1.78 4.02 -16.58
C LEU A 136 2.14 3.07 -17.72
N SER A 137 3.23 2.30 -17.54
CA SER A 137 3.60 1.21 -18.43
C SER A 137 3.55 -0.11 -17.66
N VAL A 138 2.93 -1.12 -18.27
CA VAL A 138 2.91 -2.49 -17.76
C VAL A 138 3.68 -3.36 -18.73
N MET A 139 4.75 -3.98 -18.24
CA MET A 139 5.59 -4.89 -19.02
C MET A 139 5.47 -6.30 -18.45
N GLN A 140 5.10 -7.25 -19.29
CA GLN A 140 5.21 -8.66 -18.96
C GLN A 140 6.58 -9.15 -19.41
N SER A 141 7.40 -9.60 -18.46
CA SER A 141 8.63 -10.33 -18.77
C SER A 141 8.34 -11.82 -18.80
N LEU A 142 8.88 -12.52 -19.80
CA LEU A 142 8.92 -13.97 -19.78
C LEU A 142 9.96 -14.37 -18.72
N GLN A 143 9.53 -15.10 -17.70
CA GLN A 143 10.48 -15.72 -16.76
C GLN A 143 11.31 -16.73 -17.56
N SER A 144 12.59 -16.43 -17.75
CA SER A 144 13.61 -17.34 -18.31
C SER A 144 14.28 -18.11 -17.18
#